data_AF-A0AAE6V2A6-F1
#
_entry.id   AF-A0AAE6V2A6-F1
#
_cell.length_a   1.000
_cell.length_b   1.000
_cell.length_c   1.000
_cell.angle_alpha   90.00
_cell.angle_beta   90.00
_cell.angle_gamma   90.00
#
_symmetry.space_group_name_H-M   'P 1'
#
loop_
_entity.id
_entity.type
_entity.pdbx_description
1 polymer ?
#
loop_
_entity_poly.entity_id
_entity_poly.type
_entity_poly.pdbx_seq_one_letter_code
_entity_poly.pdbx_strand_id
1 'polypeptide(L)'
;MKVRTGPLWKRALFWSYDLPGVSSQEVSRFSVEDIKPAPNYFNDVYLELPRSTVSLRGVAALVGGATLVLSFGAAIYLYSLLLNFSWSRDWFMGLVLLLLPPFAMWAVACHVKIDLMLPRDEPIRFNRQRRKIYFYQYRFHYVYLFSRKHWGVKPVAYSWDDVTAEVYRVYAPGHGGLIENVMLSVRSPETGEVIDRVFFTHTLHQGEAYWAIARLFMQQGPEALPKFVHPPRDWNDDDGLSHMHCLAPKVVWPADIDRESRTAPSEGETQ
;
A
#
# COMPACT_ATOMS: atom_id res chain seq x y z
N MET A 1 -23.92 6.53 3.97
CA MET A 1 -23.92 5.45 4.98
C MET A 1 -22.47 5.17 5.39
N LYS A 2 -21.99 5.79 6.50
CA LYS A 2 -20.63 5.54 7.02
C LYS A 2 -20.60 4.10 7.55
N VAL A 3 -19.81 3.24 6.94
CA VAL A 3 -19.54 1.90 7.48
C VAL A 3 -18.81 2.12 8.80
N ARG A 4 -19.48 1.87 9.93
CA ARG A 4 -18.81 1.82 11.24
C ARG A 4 -17.90 0.60 11.23
N THR A 5 -16.64 0.79 10.91
CA THR A 5 -15.59 -0.19 11.23
C THR A 5 -15.54 -0.29 12.74
N GLY A 6 -15.79 -1.48 13.29
CA GLY A 6 -15.66 -1.72 14.73
C GLY A 6 -14.24 -1.39 15.22
N PRO A 7 -14.06 -1.08 16.50
CA PRO A 7 -12.75 -0.72 17.04
C PRO A 7 -11.77 -1.87 16.81
N LEU A 8 -10.61 -1.55 16.22
CA LEU A 8 -9.53 -2.52 16.10
C LEU A 8 -8.95 -2.76 17.49
N TRP A 9 -8.59 -4.01 17.79
CA TRP A 9 -7.97 -4.40 19.06
C TRP A 9 -6.79 -3.47 19.42
N LYS A 10 -6.63 -3.13 20.71
CA LYS A 10 -5.58 -2.22 21.22
C LYS A 10 -4.17 -2.53 20.68
N ARG A 11 -3.86 -3.80 20.41
CA ARG A 11 -2.64 -4.26 19.75
C ARG A 11 -3.01 -5.31 18.71
N ALA A 12 -2.44 -5.25 17.51
CA ALA A 12 -2.70 -6.25 16.49
C ALA A 12 -1.84 -7.49 16.67
N LEU A 13 -2.23 -8.56 15.95
CA LEU A 13 -1.42 -9.76 15.78
C LEU A 13 -0.03 -9.35 15.26
N PHE A 14 1.04 -9.88 15.86
CA PHE A 14 2.45 -9.62 15.52
C PHE A 14 3.01 -8.24 15.89
N TRP A 15 2.28 -7.43 16.65
CA TRP A 15 2.83 -6.21 17.25
C TRP A 15 4.00 -6.54 18.19
N SER A 16 5.08 -5.76 18.13
CA SER A 16 6.22 -5.89 19.04
C SER A 16 6.43 -4.68 19.94
N TYR A 17 6.63 -3.49 19.37
CA TYR A 17 6.85 -2.25 20.12
C TYR A 17 6.48 -1.03 19.28
N ASP A 18 6.31 0.11 19.95
CA ASP A 18 6.00 1.38 19.31
C ASP A 18 7.29 2.17 19.07
N LEU A 19 7.39 2.81 17.89
CA LEU A 19 8.42 3.78 17.60
C LEU A 19 8.18 5.07 18.41
N PRO A 20 9.21 5.91 18.60
CA PRO A 20 9.07 7.03 19.50
C PRO A 20 8.01 8.01 19.02
N GLY A 21 7.22 8.52 19.97
CA GLY A 21 6.03 9.30 19.69
C GLY A 21 6.29 10.57 18.89
N VAL A 22 5.20 11.17 18.43
CA VAL A 22 5.19 12.37 17.58
C VAL A 22 5.96 13.55 18.17
N SER A 23 5.93 13.72 19.50
CA SER A 23 6.61 14.79 20.23
C SER A 23 7.99 14.41 20.76
N SER A 24 8.42 13.16 20.56
CA SER A 24 9.74 12.70 21.03
C SER A 24 10.85 13.32 20.17
N GLN A 25 11.92 13.76 20.83
CA GLN A 25 13.17 14.25 20.20
C GLN A 25 14.20 13.14 19.97
N GLU A 26 13.81 11.87 20.15
CA GLU A 26 14.72 10.75 19.94
C GLU A 26 15.24 10.70 18.50
N VAL A 27 16.56 10.79 18.39
CA VAL A 27 17.32 10.67 17.15
C VAL A 27 17.20 9.23 16.62
N SER A 28 16.98 9.10 15.31
CA SER A 28 16.97 7.80 14.65
C SER A 28 18.26 7.03 14.94
N ARG A 29 18.15 5.72 15.19
CA ARG A 29 19.31 4.84 15.32
C ARG A 29 20.02 4.62 13.98
N PHE A 30 19.35 4.93 12.88
CA PHE A 30 19.77 4.65 11.53
C PHE A 30 20.04 5.93 10.74
N SER A 31 21.00 5.85 9.80
CA SER A 31 21.31 6.94 8.87
C SER A 31 20.06 7.33 8.09
N VAL A 32 19.73 8.62 8.15
CA VAL A 32 18.58 9.21 7.49
C VAL A 32 18.96 9.78 6.12
N GLU A 33 20.25 10.01 5.89
CA GLU A 33 20.83 10.62 4.67
C GLU A 33 20.84 9.64 3.48
N ASP A 34 21.13 8.37 3.75
CA ASP A 34 21.28 7.30 2.74
C ASP A 34 19.97 6.55 2.44
N ILE A 35 18.82 7.16 2.76
CA ILE A 35 17.54 6.48 2.67
C ILE A 35 17.16 6.18 1.22
N LYS A 36 16.72 4.93 0.98
CA LYS A 36 16.26 4.48 -0.33
C LYS A 36 14.86 3.87 -0.21
N PRO A 37 13.90 4.30 -1.04
CA PRO A 37 13.94 5.48 -1.91
C PRO A 37 13.96 6.83 -1.15
N ALA A 38 14.49 7.87 -1.80
CA ALA A 38 14.42 9.25 -1.30
C ALA A 38 12.97 9.79 -1.33
N PRO A 39 12.65 10.84 -0.56
CA PRO A 39 11.33 11.48 -0.59
C PRO A 39 10.90 11.87 -2.00
N ASN A 40 9.59 11.86 -2.28
CA ASN A 40 9.08 12.23 -3.60
C ASN A 40 9.27 13.74 -3.83
N TYR A 41 8.91 14.50 -2.80
CA TYR A 41 8.91 15.95 -2.83
C TYR A 41 8.85 16.49 -1.40
N PHE A 42 9.43 17.66 -1.16
CA PHE A 42 9.20 18.41 0.07
C PHE A 42 9.30 19.92 -0.17
N ASN A 43 8.53 20.69 0.59
CA ASN A 43 8.62 22.15 0.67
C ASN A 43 8.22 22.62 2.07
N ASP A 44 8.00 23.92 2.26
CA ASP A 44 7.60 24.49 3.57
C ASP A 44 6.22 24.05 4.06
N VAL A 45 5.38 23.52 3.16
CA VAL A 45 3.98 23.15 3.45
C VAL A 45 3.88 21.66 3.73
N TYR A 46 4.39 20.82 2.82
CA TYR A 46 4.24 19.38 2.89
C TYR A 46 5.50 18.61 2.50
N LEU A 47 5.61 17.42 3.08
CA LEU A 47 6.58 16.39 2.75
C LEU A 47 5.82 15.19 2.17
N GLU A 48 6.27 14.67 1.04
CA GLU A 48 5.72 13.46 0.41
C GLU A 48 6.75 12.33 0.45
N LEU A 49 6.41 11.25 1.14
CA LEU A 49 7.23 10.04 1.21
C LEU A 49 6.68 8.95 0.28
N PRO A 50 7.55 8.27 -0.48
CA PRO A 50 7.16 7.12 -1.29
C PRO A 50 6.76 5.95 -0.40
N ARG A 51 5.81 5.15 -0.89
CA ARG A 51 5.39 3.91 -0.24
C ARG A 51 4.89 2.92 -1.26
N SER A 52 5.47 1.73 -1.26
CA SER A 52 4.97 0.59 -2.05
C SER A 52 4.40 -0.48 -1.13
N THR A 53 3.12 -0.84 -1.31
CA THR A 53 2.50 -1.98 -0.61
C THR A 53 2.91 -3.33 -1.24
N VAL A 54 3.30 -3.34 -2.52
CA VAL A 54 3.75 -4.52 -3.25
C VAL A 54 5.14 -4.26 -3.82
N SER A 55 6.12 -5.08 -3.42
CA SER A 55 7.53 -4.96 -3.78
C SER A 55 7.91 -5.64 -5.10
N LEU A 56 7.26 -6.77 -5.44
CA LEU A 56 7.46 -7.50 -6.70
C LEU A 56 6.32 -7.17 -7.68
N ARG A 57 6.61 -6.29 -8.63
CA ARG A 57 5.67 -5.88 -9.68
C ARG A 57 6.03 -6.45 -11.04
N GLY A 58 5.03 -6.73 -11.85
CA GLY A 58 5.18 -7.17 -13.23
C GLY A 58 5.31 -8.67 -13.43
N VAL A 59 5.80 -9.40 -12.42
CA VAL A 59 5.97 -10.86 -12.48
C VAL A 59 4.60 -11.54 -12.64
N ALA A 60 3.60 -11.09 -11.88
CA ALA A 60 2.25 -11.62 -11.95
C ALA A 60 1.59 -11.30 -13.30
N ALA A 61 1.78 -10.11 -13.85
CA ALA A 61 1.29 -9.76 -15.18
C ALA A 61 1.96 -10.57 -16.30
N LEU A 62 3.30 -10.72 -16.26
CA LEU A 62 4.04 -11.45 -17.30
C LEU A 62 3.75 -12.96 -17.24
N VAL A 63 3.96 -13.58 -16.08
CA VAL A 63 3.78 -15.03 -15.91
C VAL A 63 2.29 -15.37 -15.92
N GLY A 64 1.48 -14.61 -15.20
CA GLY A 64 0.04 -14.83 -15.13
C GLY A 64 -0.67 -14.56 -16.46
N GLY A 65 -0.23 -13.56 -17.22
CA GLY A 65 -0.75 -13.29 -18.57
C GLY A 65 -0.50 -14.46 -19.52
N ALA A 66 0.73 -14.94 -19.61
CA ALA A 66 1.07 -16.13 -20.40
C ALA A 66 0.30 -17.38 -19.92
N THR A 67 0.20 -17.55 -18.60
CA THR A 67 -0.55 -18.66 -17.98
C THR A 67 -2.03 -18.61 -18.35
N LEU A 68 -2.67 -17.43 -18.35
CA LEU A 68 -4.07 -17.27 -18.75
C LEU A 68 -4.31 -17.68 -20.19
N VAL A 69 -3.43 -17.30 -21.12
CA VAL A 69 -3.56 -17.69 -22.53
C VAL A 69 -3.44 -19.20 -22.70
N LEU A 70 -2.44 -19.81 -22.05
CA LEU A 70 -2.25 -21.27 -22.09
C LEU A 70 -3.42 -22.01 -21.43
N SER A 71 -3.89 -21.56 -20.27
CA SER A 71 -5.04 -22.13 -19.58
C SER A 71 -6.32 -22.00 -20.39
N PHE A 72 -6.51 -20.90 -21.11
CA PHE A 72 -7.67 -20.72 -21.99
C PHE A 72 -7.66 -21.73 -23.15
N GLY A 73 -6.53 -21.89 -23.83
CA GLY A 73 -6.37 -22.90 -24.88
C GLY A 73 -6.57 -24.33 -24.36
N ALA A 74 -5.99 -24.65 -23.20
CA ALA A 74 -6.15 -25.93 -22.55
C ALA A 74 -7.61 -26.20 -22.14
N ALA A 75 -8.33 -25.18 -21.65
CA ALA A 75 -9.75 -25.28 -21.31
C ALA A 75 -10.61 -25.60 -22.54
N ILE A 76 -10.38 -24.93 -23.67
CA ILE A 76 -11.09 -25.21 -24.93
C ILE A 76 -10.87 -26.67 -25.35
N TYR A 77 -9.62 -27.14 -25.33
CA TYR A 77 -9.29 -28.51 -25.68
C TYR A 77 -9.97 -29.51 -24.73
N LEU A 78 -9.88 -29.27 -23.42
CA LEU A 78 -10.49 -30.14 -22.40
C LEU A 78 -12.02 -30.18 -22.52
N TYR A 79 -12.68 -29.05 -22.79
CA TYR A 79 -14.11 -29.02 -23.04
C TYR A 79 -14.50 -29.74 -24.33
N SER A 80 -13.68 -29.65 -25.38
CA SER A 80 -13.91 -30.41 -26.60
C SER A 80 -13.88 -31.92 -26.34
N LEU A 81 -12.99 -32.39 -25.46
CA LEU A 81 -12.93 -33.80 -25.04
C LEU A 81 -14.15 -34.18 -24.19
N LEU A 82 -14.57 -33.33 -23.25
CA LEU A 82 -15.76 -33.56 -22.41
C LEU A 82 -17.06 -33.63 -23.21
N LEU A 83 -17.19 -32.87 -24.30
CA LEU A 83 -18.36 -32.95 -25.20
C LEU A 83 -18.46 -34.32 -25.90
N ASN A 84 -17.32 -34.99 -26.11
CA ASN A 84 -17.25 -36.32 -26.71
C ASN A 84 -17.25 -37.46 -25.66
N PHE A 85 -17.28 -37.12 -24.37
CA PHE A 85 -17.21 -38.08 -23.27
C PHE A 85 -18.60 -38.62 -22.91
N SER A 86 -18.71 -39.91 -22.59
CA SER A 86 -19.97 -40.52 -22.18
C SER A 86 -20.25 -40.27 -20.69
N TRP A 87 -21.31 -39.51 -20.41
CA TRP A 87 -21.67 -39.00 -19.07
C TRP A 87 -22.25 -40.05 -18.10
N SER A 88 -22.36 -41.31 -18.51
CA SER A 88 -23.25 -42.28 -17.86
C SER A 88 -22.68 -42.97 -16.61
N ARG A 89 -21.41 -42.75 -16.24
CA ARG A 89 -20.81 -43.40 -15.04
C ARG A 89 -20.08 -42.44 -14.09
N ASP A 90 -19.41 -41.42 -14.60
CA ASP A 90 -18.47 -40.59 -13.82
C ASP A 90 -18.83 -39.09 -13.85
N TRP A 91 -20.12 -38.77 -13.67
CA TRP A 91 -20.66 -37.40 -13.75
C TRP A 91 -19.98 -36.41 -12.78
N PHE A 92 -19.56 -36.90 -11.60
CA PHE A 92 -18.86 -36.08 -10.60
C PHE A 92 -17.48 -35.62 -11.12
N MET A 93 -16.72 -36.53 -11.73
CA MET A 93 -15.41 -36.19 -12.32
C MET A 93 -15.59 -35.25 -13.51
N GLY A 94 -16.63 -35.46 -14.33
CA GLY A 94 -17.00 -34.52 -15.40
C GLY A 94 -17.28 -33.11 -14.87
N LEU A 95 -18.00 -32.99 -13.76
CA LEU A 95 -18.29 -31.70 -13.12
C LEU A 95 -17.03 -31.02 -12.57
N VAL A 96 -16.14 -31.77 -11.92
CA VAL A 96 -14.86 -31.23 -11.41
C VAL A 96 -13.99 -30.72 -12.56
N LEU A 97 -13.85 -31.50 -13.64
CA LEU A 97 -13.10 -31.11 -14.83
C LEU A 97 -13.71 -29.91 -15.56
N LEU A 98 -15.04 -29.74 -15.48
CA LEU A 98 -15.74 -28.58 -16.03
C LEU A 98 -15.46 -27.30 -15.22
N LEU A 99 -15.42 -27.38 -13.89
CA LEU A 99 -15.33 -26.22 -13.00
C LEU A 99 -13.90 -25.80 -12.64
N LEU A 100 -12.93 -26.70 -12.73
CA LEU A 100 -11.54 -26.42 -12.37
C LEU A 100 -10.88 -25.37 -13.29
N PRO A 101 -10.99 -25.44 -14.64
CA PRO A 101 -10.38 -24.43 -15.51
C PRO A 101 -10.86 -22.99 -15.27
N PRO A 102 -12.17 -22.69 -15.16
CA PRO A 102 -12.63 -21.31 -14.94
C PRO A 102 -12.24 -20.82 -13.55
N PHE A 103 -12.20 -21.69 -12.54
CA PHE A 103 -11.70 -21.34 -11.22
C PHE A 103 -10.20 -20.99 -11.23
N ALA A 104 -9.37 -21.79 -11.91
CA ALA A 104 -7.95 -21.51 -12.07
C ALA A 104 -7.71 -20.20 -12.84
N MET A 105 -8.42 -20.00 -13.96
CA MET A 105 -8.35 -18.76 -14.72
C MET A 105 -8.77 -17.55 -13.87
N TRP A 106 -9.83 -17.68 -13.07
CA TRP A 106 -10.26 -16.62 -12.15
C TRP A 106 -9.15 -16.25 -11.15
N ALA A 107 -8.54 -17.24 -10.52
CA ALA A 107 -7.47 -17.03 -9.53
C ALA A 107 -6.25 -16.31 -10.14
N VAL A 108 -5.83 -16.70 -11.35
CA VAL A 108 -4.72 -16.04 -12.06
C VAL A 108 -5.12 -14.63 -12.50
N ALA A 109 -6.32 -14.44 -13.02
CA ALA A 109 -6.83 -13.13 -13.43
C ALA A 109 -6.86 -12.13 -12.25
N CYS A 110 -7.16 -12.59 -11.03
CA CYS A 110 -7.08 -11.75 -9.84
C CYS A 110 -5.67 -11.23 -9.57
N HIS A 111 -4.64 -12.07 -9.67
CA HIS A 111 -3.25 -11.67 -9.45
C HIS A 111 -2.76 -10.71 -10.54
N VAL A 112 -3.06 -11.02 -11.81
CA VAL A 112 -2.75 -10.14 -12.95
C VAL A 112 -3.42 -8.78 -12.77
N LYS A 113 -4.69 -8.75 -12.35
CA LYS A 113 -5.40 -7.48 -12.14
C LYS A 113 -4.77 -6.65 -11.03
N ILE A 114 -4.38 -7.26 -9.90
CA ILE A 114 -3.73 -6.52 -8.80
C ILE A 114 -2.45 -5.88 -9.33
N ASP A 115 -1.62 -6.63 -10.05
CA ASP A 115 -0.36 -6.15 -10.58
C ASP A 115 -0.53 -4.99 -11.58
N LEU A 116 -1.58 -5.04 -12.41
CA LEU A 116 -1.89 -4.02 -13.42
C LEU A 116 -2.66 -2.80 -12.89
N MET A 117 -3.42 -2.93 -11.80
CA MET A 117 -4.31 -1.87 -11.32
C MET A 117 -3.80 -1.16 -10.08
N LEU A 118 -2.88 -1.78 -9.34
CA LEU A 118 -2.32 -1.17 -8.15
C LEU A 118 -1.43 0.01 -8.56
N PRO A 119 -1.67 1.21 -8.02
CA PRO A 119 -0.94 2.42 -8.36
C PRO A 119 0.55 2.20 -8.12
N ARG A 120 1.37 2.80 -8.98
CA ARG A 120 2.83 2.66 -8.99
C ARG A 120 3.47 2.97 -7.64
N ASP A 121 3.03 4.06 -7.04
CA ASP A 121 3.38 4.48 -5.68
C ASP A 121 2.09 4.64 -4.87
N GLU A 122 2.19 4.65 -3.55
CA GLU A 122 1.07 4.94 -2.65
C GLU A 122 1.48 6.02 -1.63
N PRO A 123 1.82 7.22 -2.11
CA PRO A 123 2.54 8.21 -1.32
C PRO A 123 1.76 8.66 -0.08
N ILE A 124 2.53 9.05 0.93
CA ILE A 124 2.01 9.65 2.16
C ILE A 124 2.46 11.10 2.21
N ARG A 125 1.50 12.01 2.37
CA ARG A 125 1.78 13.44 2.52
C ARG A 125 1.61 13.88 3.95
N PHE A 126 2.63 14.54 4.48
CA PHE A 126 2.63 15.15 5.80
C PHE A 126 2.54 16.66 5.61
N ASN A 127 1.41 17.27 5.97
CA ASN A 127 1.24 18.71 5.89
C ASN A 127 1.51 19.32 7.27
N ARG A 128 2.60 20.08 7.35
CA ARG A 128 3.06 20.71 8.59
C ARG A 128 2.09 21.80 9.05
N GLN A 129 1.66 22.66 8.15
CA GLN A 129 0.84 23.83 8.46
C GLN A 129 -0.55 23.45 8.96
N ARG A 130 -1.11 22.36 8.42
CA ARG A 130 -2.41 21.81 8.85
C ARG A 130 -2.32 20.80 9.97
N ARG A 131 -1.11 20.33 10.35
CA ARG A 131 -0.89 19.21 11.29
C ARG A 131 -1.69 17.95 10.89
N LYS A 132 -1.75 17.64 9.60
CA LYS A 132 -2.50 16.51 9.05
C LYS A 132 -1.63 15.60 8.19
N ILE A 133 -2.00 14.31 8.16
CA ILE A 133 -1.41 13.30 7.28
C ILE A 133 -2.46 12.84 6.29
N TYR A 134 -2.07 12.74 5.02
CA TYR A 134 -2.89 12.25 3.94
C TYR A 134 -2.31 10.96 3.40
N PHE A 135 -3.14 9.92 3.35
CA PHE A 135 -2.78 8.60 2.85
C PHE A 135 -3.44 8.37 1.50
N TYR A 136 -2.63 8.03 0.50
CA TYR A 136 -3.12 7.44 -0.73
C TYR A 136 -3.25 5.92 -0.55
N GLN A 137 -4.38 5.46 -0.04
CA GLN A 137 -4.65 4.01 0.06
C GLN A 137 -5.38 3.54 -1.19
N TYR A 138 -4.96 2.41 -1.75
CA TYR A 138 -5.71 1.74 -2.80
C TYR A 138 -6.43 0.52 -2.23
N ARG A 139 -7.74 0.46 -2.42
CA ARG A 139 -8.54 -0.72 -2.04
C ARG A 139 -8.50 -1.71 -3.18
N PHE A 140 -8.19 -2.95 -2.85
CA PHE A 140 -8.32 -4.09 -3.77
C PHE A 140 -8.90 -5.29 -3.02
N HIS A 141 -9.50 -6.22 -3.76
CA HIS A 141 -10.11 -7.41 -3.18
C HIS A 141 -9.93 -8.61 -4.11
N TYR A 142 -9.41 -9.72 -3.57
CA TYR A 142 -9.08 -10.94 -4.34
C TYR A 142 -10.31 -11.64 -4.93
N VAL A 143 -11.43 -11.67 -4.20
CA VAL A 143 -12.67 -12.32 -4.69
C VAL A 143 -13.47 -11.42 -5.63
N TYR A 144 -13.74 -10.15 -5.29
CA TYR A 144 -14.61 -9.30 -6.09
C TYR A 144 -13.90 -8.61 -7.25
N LEU A 145 -13.45 -9.39 -8.24
CA LEU A 145 -12.61 -8.91 -9.35
C LEU A 145 -13.23 -7.71 -10.07
N PHE A 146 -14.53 -7.71 -10.36
CA PHE A 146 -15.18 -6.65 -11.15
C PHE A 146 -15.90 -5.56 -10.34
N SER A 147 -15.79 -5.59 -9.02
CA SER A 147 -16.56 -4.67 -8.17
C SER A 147 -15.91 -3.30 -8.05
N ARG A 148 -16.51 -2.26 -8.66
CA ARG A 148 -16.11 -0.85 -8.48
C ARG A 148 -16.11 -0.38 -7.03
N LYS A 149 -16.93 -0.98 -6.15
CA LYS A 149 -16.98 -0.61 -4.72
C LYS A 149 -15.77 -1.10 -3.91
N HIS A 150 -15.14 -2.19 -4.36
CA HIS A 150 -14.06 -2.86 -3.64
C HIS A 150 -12.68 -2.56 -4.25
N TRP A 151 -12.68 -1.87 -5.40
CA TRP A 151 -11.50 -1.49 -6.16
C TRP A 151 -11.50 0.02 -6.36
N GLY A 152 -10.43 0.68 -5.93
CA GLY A 152 -10.25 2.12 -6.16
C GLY A 152 -9.54 2.85 -5.03
N VAL A 153 -9.26 4.12 -5.29
CA VAL A 153 -8.56 5.00 -4.33
C VAL A 153 -9.47 5.31 -3.16
N LYS A 154 -8.96 5.10 -1.95
CA LYS A 154 -9.55 5.53 -0.68
C LYS A 154 -8.60 6.56 -0.08
N PRO A 155 -8.72 7.84 -0.45
CA PRO A 155 -7.89 8.84 0.16
C PRO A 155 -8.37 9.05 1.60
N VAL A 156 -7.45 9.07 2.56
CA VAL A 156 -7.80 9.26 3.97
C VAL A 156 -6.93 10.32 4.59
N ALA A 157 -7.54 11.24 5.34
CA ALA A 157 -6.86 12.29 6.06
C ALA A 157 -7.03 12.07 7.56
N TYR A 158 -5.95 12.21 8.32
CA TYR A 158 -5.93 12.06 9.77
C TYR A 158 -5.14 13.18 10.42
N SER A 159 -5.44 13.47 11.69
CA SER A 159 -4.62 14.38 12.49
C SER A 159 -3.26 13.74 12.75
N TRP A 160 -2.20 14.53 12.65
CA TRP A 160 -0.84 14.06 12.91
C TRP A 160 -0.62 13.68 14.38
N ASP A 161 -1.31 14.35 15.31
CA ASP A 161 -1.15 14.11 16.75
C ASP A 161 -1.71 12.75 17.19
N ASP A 162 -2.60 12.17 16.39
CA ASP A 162 -3.27 10.90 16.67
C ASP A 162 -2.53 9.68 16.08
N VAL A 163 -1.39 9.90 15.43
CA VAL A 163 -0.66 8.84 14.72
C VAL A 163 0.49 8.29 15.55
N THR A 164 0.52 6.96 15.67
CA THR A 164 1.60 6.22 16.30
C THR A 164 2.21 5.23 15.31
N ALA A 165 3.54 5.16 15.25
CA ALA A 165 4.23 4.19 14.42
C ALA A 165 4.52 2.91 15.25
N GLU A 166 4.13 1.76 14.72
CA GLU A 166 4.17 0.46 15.39
C GLU A 166 5.03 -0.52 14.58
N VAL A 167 5.90 -1.26 15.27
CA VAL A 167 6.76 -2.30 14.68
C VAL A 167 6.10 -3.66 14.81
N TYR A 168 6.02 -4.37 13.67
CA TYR A 168 5.44 -5.69 13.54
C TYR A 168 6.52 -6.72 13.19
N ARG A 169 6.55 -7.82 13.92
CA ARG A 169 7.53 -8.90 13.77
C ARG A 169 6.86 -10.18 13.32
N VAL A 170 7.09 -10.57 12.07
CA VAL A 170 6.53 -11.79 11.48
C VAL A 170 7.67 -12.73 11.13
N TYR A 171 7.62 -13.97 11.64
CA TYR A 171 8.58 -14.99 11.25
C TYR A 171 8.22 -15.57 9.88
N ALA A 172 9.09 -15.41 8.89
CA ALA A 172 8.87 -15.90 7.54
C ALA A 172 10.00 -16.87 7.14
N PRO A 173 9.78 -18.20 7.24
CA PRO A 173 10.84 -19.19 7.06
C PRO A 173 11.48 -19.18 5.66
N GLY A 174 10.83 -18.64 4.63
CA GLY A 174 11.37 -18.52 3.27
C GLY A 174 12.23 -17.27 3.01
N HIS A 175 12.25 -16.29 3.91
CA HIS A 175 13.00 -15.03 3.76
C HIS A 175 14.24 -14.94 4.65
N GLY A 176 14.69 -16.07 5.22
CA GLY A 176 15.91 -16.12 6.01
C GLY A 176 15.79 -15.58 7.44
N GLY A 177 14.57 -15.35 7.96
CA GLY A 177 14.37 -14.99 9.37
C GLY A 177 13.15 -14.13 9.67
N LEU A 178 13.31 -13.27 10.68
CA LEU A 178 12.30 -12.35 11.18
C LEU A 178 12.13 -11.18 10.22
N ILE A 179 10.93 -10.99 9.69
CA ILE A 179 10.56 -9.79 8.92
C ILE A 179 9.98 -8.76 9.88
N GLU A 180 10.62 -7.60 9.91
CA GLU A 180 10.19 -6.47 10.72
C GLU A 180 9.61 -5.39 9.81
N ASN A 181 8.29 -5.18 9.88
CA ASN A 181 7.58 -4.17 9.13
C ASN A 181 7.14 -3.04 10.06
N VAL A 182 6.99 -1.83 9.52
CA VAL A 182 6.43 -0.70 10.28
C VAL A 182 5.04 -0.37 9.73
N MET A 183 4.09 -0.15 10.64
CA MET A 183 2.75 0.31 10.34
C MET A 183 2.45 1.60 11.11
N LEU A 184 1.64 2.48 10.53
CA LEU A 184 1.10 3.65 11.20
C LEU A 184 -0.29 3.31 11.71
N SER A 185 -0.48 3.34 13.02
CA SER A 185 -1.78 3.24 13.66
C SER A 185 -2.33 4.63 13.97
N VAL A 186 -3.57 4.86 13.59
CA VAL A 186 -4.28 6.11 13.89
C VAL A 186 -5.25 5.82 15.02
N ARG A 187 -5.15 6.59 16.10
CA ARG A 187 -6.01 6.45 17.27
C ARG A 187 -7.15 7.46 17.24
N SER A 188 -8.28 7.09 17.81
CA SER A 188 -9.39 8.00 18.03
C SER A 188 -9.04 8.96 19.17
N PRO A 189 -9.17 10.29 18.98
CA PRO A 189 -8.92 11.24 20.06
C PRO A 189 -9.92 11.07 21.21
N GLU A 190 -11.15 10.63 20.92
CA GLU A 190 -12.22 10.47 21.91
C GLU A 190 -12.12 9.17 22.72
N THR A 191 -11.79 8.06 22.05
CA THR A 191 -11.83 6.71 22.68
C THR A 191 -10.44 6.10 22.91
N GLY A 192 -9.39 6.66 22.30
CA GLY A 192 -8.03 6.11 22.32
C GLY A 192 -7.89 4.77 21.57
N GLU A 193 -8.93 4.33 20.89
CA GLU A 193 -8.96 3.08 20.12
C GLU A 193 -8.32 3.26 18.74
N VAL A 194 -7.72 2.20 18.20
CA VAL A 194 -7.12 2.25 16.87
C VAL A 194 -8.23 2.23 15.81
N ILE A 195 -8.35 3.33 15.06
CA ILE A 195 -9.35 3.49 13.99
C ILE A 195 -8.87 2.81 12.71
N ASP A 196 -7.61 3.04 12.35
CA ASP A 196 -7.03 2.52 11.11
C ASP A 196 -5.58 2.12 11.33
N ARG A 197 -5.13 1.13 10.55
CA ARG A 197 -3.73 0.70 10.49
C ARG A 197 -3.30 0.74 9.05
N VAL A 198 -2.33 1.58 8.79
CA VAL A 198 -1.81 1.82 7.45
C VAL A 198 -0.41 1.26 7.37
N PHE A 199 -0.18 0.39 6.39
CA PHE A 199 1.16 -0.10 6.10
C PHE A 199 2.10 1.07 5.79
N PHE A 200 3.31 1.08 6.36
CA PHE A 200 4.30 2.14 6.16
C PHE A 200 5.50 1.64 5.35
N THR A 201 6.24 0.66 5.88
CA THR A 201 7.44 0.12 5.23
C THR A 201 7.61 -1.38 5.46
N HIS A 202 8.31 -2.04 4.52
CA HIS A 202 8.64 -3.47 4.58
C HIS A 202 9.84 -3.80 5.47
N THR A 203 10.58 -2.77 5.91
CA THR A 203 11.78 -2.95 6.72
C THR A 203 11.79 -1.97 7.89
N LEU A 204 12.31 -2.44 9.02
CA LEU A 204 12.47 -1.63 10.22
C LEU A 204 13.38 -0.42 9.97
N HIS A 205 14.53 -0.64 9.33
CA HIS A 205 15.50 0.41 9.01
C HIS A 205 14.86 1.57 8.25
N GLN A 206 14.14 1.27 7.16
CA GLN A 206 13.45 2.28 6.36
C GLN A 206 12.31 2.94 7.14
N GLY A 207 11.57 2.17 7.95
CA GLY A 207 10.46 2.68 8.74
C GLY A 207 10.90 3.64 9.84
N GLU A 208 11.96 3.31 10.57
CA GLU A 208 12.55 4.20 11.59
C GLU A 208 13.07 5.49 10.96
N ALA A 209 13.77 5.39 9.82
CA ALA A 209 14.32 6.55 9.15
C ALA A 209 13.22 7.44 8.54
N TYR A 210 12.21 6.89 7.85
CA TYR A 210 11.06 7.67 7.37
C TYR A 210 10.25 8.30 8.50
N TRP A 211 10.06 7.58 9.61
CA TRP A 211 9.37 8.13 10.77
C TRP A 211 10.15 9.28 11.41
N ALA A 212 11.48 9.17 11.50
CA ALA A 212 12.34 10.25 11.96
C ALA A 212 12.28 11.48 11.03
N ILE A 213 12.34 11.29 9.71
CA ILE A 213 12.19 12.38 8.72
C ILE A 213 10.84 13.07 8.90
N ALA A 214 9.76 12.31 8.97
CA ALA A 214 8.41 12.85 9.12
C ALA A 214 8.29 13.68 10.41
N ARG A 215 8.82 13.19 11.53
CA ARG A 215 8.82 13.94 12.80
C ARG A 215 9.66 15.21 12.72
N LEU A 216 10.88 15.14 12.19
CA LEU A 216 11.76 16.31 12.03
C LEU A 216 11.08 17.37 11.17
N PHE A 217 10.51 16.98 10.03
CA PHE A 217 9.78 17.88 9.16
C PHE A 217 8.58 18.53 9.87
N MET A 218 7.77 17.74 10.57
CA MET A 218 6.57 18.24 11.25
C MET A 218 6.86 19.12 12.46
N GLN A 219 8.03 18.97 13.10
CA GLN A 219 8.45 19.76 14.26
C GLN A 219 9.22 21.03 13.84
N GLN A 220 10.27 20.87 13.04
CA GLN A 220 11.26 21.91 12.77
C GLN A 220 11.16 22.47 11.35
N GLY A 221 10.46 21.79 10.43
CA GLY A 221 10.30 22.22 9.04
C GLY A 221 11.35 21.62 8.09
N PRO A 222 11.37 22.05 6.81
CA PRO A 222 12.25 21.47 5.79
C PRO A 222 13.73 21.78 6.02
N GLU A 223 14.08 22.89 6.68
CA GLU A 223 15.48 23.26 6.94
C GLU A 223 16.22 22.29 7.87
N ALA A 224 15.47 21.59 8.73
CA ALA A 224 15.98 20.58 9.65
C ALA A 224 16.13 19.20 9.01
N LEU A 225 15.70 19.04 7.76
CA LEU A 225 15.86 17.77 7.05
C LEU A 225 17.33 17.53 6.72
N PRO A 226 17.79 16.27 6.81
CA PRO A 226 19.14 15.93 6.40
C PRO A 226 19.32 16.18 4.90
N LYS A 227 20.56 16.43 4.49
CA LYS A 227 20.89 16.49 3.06
C LYS A 227 20.84 15.08 2.50
N PHE A 228 19.75 14.75 1.80
CA PHE A 228 19.58 13.46 1.16
C PHE A 228 20.67 13.25 0.10
N VAL A 229 21.27 12.06 0.09
CA VAL A 229 22.27 11.68 -0.93
C VAL A 229 21.65 11.66 -2.33
N HIS A 230 20.36 11.33 -2.41
CA HIS A 230 19.59 11.38 -3.64
C HIS A 230 18.57 12.52 -3.58
N PRO A 231 18.49 13.38 -4.61
CA PRO A 231 17.52 14.46 -4.63
C PRO A 231 16.08 13.91 -4.63
N PRO A 232 15.09 14.68 -4.15
CA PRO A 232 13.70 14.32 -4.26
C PRO A 232 13.32 14.03 -5.71
N ARG A 233 12.54 12.97 -5.91
CA ARG A 233 12.18 12.50 -7.25
C ARG A 233 10.75 12.06 -7.28
N ASP A 234 9.98 12.54 -8.25
CA ASP A 234 8.62 12.04 -8.46
C ASP A 234 8.68 10.61 -8.99
N TRP A 235 8.24 9.66 -8.16
CA TRP A 235 8.20 8.26 -8.52
C TRP A 235 7.17 7.95 -9.60
N ASN A 236 6.25 8.86 -9.94
CA ASN A 236 5.37 8.70 -11.09
C ASN A 236 6.08 8.91 -12.44
N ASP A 237 7.12 9.74 -12.46
CA ASP A 237 7.83 10.18 -13.68
C ASP A 237 9.24 9.59 -13.80
N ASP A 238 9.74 8.95 -12.75
CA ASP A 238 10.91 8.08 -12.85
C ASP A 238 10.57 6.90 -13.77
N ASP A 239 11.28 6.59 -14.83
CA ASP A 239 11.12 5.29 -15.48
C ASP A 239 12.05 4.32 -14.73
N GLY A 240 11.49 3.55 -13.79
CA GLY A 240 12.29 2.58 -13.05
C GLY A 240 13.00 1.64 -14.04
N LEU A 241 14.12 1.03 -13.63
CA LEU A 241 14.90 0.12 -14.50
C LEU A 241 14.09 -1.05 -15.09
N SER A 242 12.92 -1.39 -14.53
CA SER A 242 12.04 -2.44 -15.04
C SER A 242 10.87 -1.85 -15.83
N HIS A 243 10.78 -2.19 -17.11
CA HIS A 243 9.67 -1.84 -18.01
C HIS A 243 8.29 -2.26 -17.45
N MET A 244 8.25 -3.27 -16.58
CA MET A 244 7.00 -3.71 -15.97
C MET A 244 6.44 -2.70 -14.98
N HIS A 245 7.31 -1.88 -14.38
CA HIS A 245 6.89 -0.79 -13.50
C HIS A 245 6.14 0.31 -14.26
N CYS A 246 6.40 0.46 -15.56
CA CYS A 246 5.71 1.40 -16.44
C CYS A 246 4.28 0.95 -16.81
N LEU A 247 3.95 -0.33 -16.60
CA LEU A 247 2.58 -0.83 -16.81
C LEU A 247 1.64 -0.45 -15.66
N ALA A 248 2.19 -0.13 -14.49
CA ALA A 248 1.39 0.27 -13.34
C ALA A 248 0.83 1.69 -13.55
N PRO A 249 -0.43 1.95 -13.18
CA PRO A 249 -1.03 3.26 -13.31
C PRO A 249 -0.32 4.27 -12.41
N LYS A 250 -0.14 5.49 -12.93
CA LYS A 250 0.37 6.63 -12.15
C LYS A 250 -0.59 6.97 -11.01
N VAL A 251 -0.04 7.51 -9.92
CA VAL A 251 -0.80 8.00 -8.79
C VAL A 251 -1.56 9.25 -9.19
N VAL A 252 -2.89 9.26 -8.98
CA VAL A 252 -3.73 10.43 -9.23
C VAL A 252 -4.55 10.68 -7.97
N TRP A 253 -4.12 11.68 -7.20
CA TRP A 253 -4.84 12.12 -6.00
C TRP A 253 -6.21 12.70 -6.38
N PRO A 254 -7.28 12.39 -5.62
CA PRO A 254 -8.56 13.06 -5.79
C PRO A 254 -8.42 14.57 -5.57
N ALA A 255 -9.02 15.37 -6.46
CA ALA A 255 -8.74 16.81 -6.59
C ALA A 255 -8.86 17.59 -5.26
N ASP A 256 -9.88 17.30 -4.46
CA ASP A 256 -10.12 17.99 -3.19
C ASP A 256 -8.98 17.73 -2.19
N ILE A 257 -8.53 16.48 -2.09
CA ILE A 257 -7.46 16.07 -1.17
C ILE A 257 -6.08 16.45 -1.71
N ASP A 258 -5.89 16.43 -3.04
CA ASP A 258 -4.67 16.95 -3.65
C ASP A 258 -4.48 18.43 -3.30
N ARG A 259 -5.55 19.22 -3.40
CA ARG A 259 -5.54 20.63 -3.02
C ARG A 259 -5.34 20.83 -1.52
N GLU A 260 -6.09 20.14 -0.68
CA GLU A 260 -5.98 20.29 0.79
C GLU A 260 -4.57 19.94 1.28
N SER A 261 -4.01 18.82 0.79
CA SER A 261 -2.70 18.34 1.22
C SER A 261 -1.55 19.27 0.80
N ARG A 262 -1.69 20.02 -0.28
CA ARG A 262 -0.66 20.91 -0.84
C ARG A 262 -0.75 22.37 -0.36
N THR A 263 -1.81 22.73 0.37
CA THR A 263 -2.09 24.13 0.73
C THR A 263 -2.06 24.36 2.24
N ALA A 264 -1.78 25.61 2.62
CA ALA A 264 -1.98 26.12 3.96
C ALA A 264 -3.47 26.10 4.36
N PRO A 265 -3.80 26.11 5.67
CA PRO A 265 -5.15 26.44 6.12
C PRO A 265 -5.59 27.79 5.52
N SER A 266 -6.74 27.84 4.85
CA SER A 266 -7.34 29.13 4.49
C SER A 266 -7.97 29.76 5.73
N GLU A 267 -7.94 31.09 5.84
CA GLU A 267 -8.41 31.87 7.01
C GLU A 267 -9.86 31.57 7.47
N GLY A 268 -10.65 30.83 6.69
CA GLY A 268 -12.03 30.42 7.03
C GLY A 268 -12.21 29.00 7.59
N GLU A 269 -11.17 28.19 7.73
CA GLU A 269 -11.26 26.81 8.25
C GLU A 269 -10.97 26.68 9.74
N THR A 270 -10.61 27.77 10.42
CA THR A 270 -10.47 27.83 11.88
C THR A 270 -11.81 28.14 12.55
N GLN A 271 -12.74 27.19 12.53
CA GLN A 271 -13.90 27.13 13.45
C GLN A 271 -14.21 25.68 13.82
#